data_AF-Q01TZ1-F1
#
_entry.id   AF-Q01TZ1-F1
#
_cell.length_a   1.000
_cell.length_b   1.000
_cell.length_c   1.000
_cell.angle_alpha   90.00
_cell.angle_beta   90.00
_cell.angle_gamma   90.00
#
_symmetry.space_group_name_H-M   'P 1'
#
loop_
_entity.id
_entity.type
_entity.pdbx_description
1 polymer ?
#
loop_
_entity_poly.entity_id
_entity_poly.type
_entity_poly.pdbx_seq_one_letter_code
_entity_poly.pdbx_strand_id
1 'polypeptide(L)'
;MKLTGLAFVALTLFAADKPTPKQKARELLDGAAEMIAATKPDVQPVALFHLADNYQAFDKKKAIEYFKQAFTAATLPPTGQGPFARNTQMEIVVALAALDTAEGIAMLKQIEAPASGYDNRSFVAFRVISHLVEQGQMQTAIDLADYMGGAGAYPFSGVSMIMSKLQAGDPQLAALFSSALSAYTVKPDRTFTHLLASHYKRLPAGMPQAALSRILSAVVSGKDDRPYEPQTLSSAKGTVTFTTREDSELFDVAPMVREIEPKRYEDLMATHSELRSALLLFPGGGPSVASNGSITIYTVGSSGNNSDPAAEKRALEALNSRAKMTALINTRAEAAMAALPKDPDKALDLVAEIPSPPKQAEILGRIAQSVSENDAAASRRVLSKCIGLLEDVKYPEDRVTAWDIVAGAALGIKDDALVQRAIDRLLADAAELYKDDTNSDRPNRAWRENWPSTQAYRRAVIRAAKLLSVDAEPVLQKITDPDQNVLARITLAQALLERPFGRFETYGGKRR
;
A
#
# COMPACT_ATOMS: atom_id res chain seq x y z
N MET A 1 -65.36 14.40 53.65
CA MET A 1 -65.57 14.68 52.21
C MET A 1 -64.25 15.16 51.63
N LYS A 2 -63.76 14.44 50.62
CA LYS A 2 -62.37 14.49 50.12
C LYS A 2 -62.14 15.72 49.22
N LEU A 3 -61.10 16.49 49.52
CA LEU A 3 -60.45 17.39 48.55
C LEU A 3 -59.42 16.56 47.77
N THR A 4 -59.66 16.35 46.49
CA THR A 4 -58.69 15.75 45.55
C THR A 4 -57.77 16.84 45.01
N GLY A 5 -56.52 16.82 45.45
CA GLY A 5 -55.42 17.54 44.81
C GLY A 5 -55.00 16.84 43.52
N LEU A 6 -55.06 17.56 42.40
CA LEU A 6 -54.41 17.17 41.16
C LEU A 6 -52.99 17.76 41.18
N ALA A 7 -51.98 16.93 41.42
CA ALA A 7 -50.60 17.29 41.16
C ALA A 7 -50.32 17.09 39.66
N PHE A 8 -50.12 18.19 38.93
CA PHE A 8 -49.55 18.17 37.60
C PHE A 8 -48.06 17.84 37.73
N VAL A 9 -47.68 16.59 37.47
CA VAL A 9 -46.30 16.21 37.24
C VAL A 9 -45.96 16.57 35.79
N ALA A 10 -45.25 17.69 35.61
CA ALA A 10 -44.62 18.00 34.34
C ALA A 10 -43.43 17.04 34.15
N LEU A 11 -43.62 16.01 33.33
CA LEU A 11 -42.52 15.21 32.78
C LEU A 11 -41.79 16.08 31.74
N THR A 12 -40.75 16.79 32.15
CA THR A 12 -39.75 17.30 31.22
C THR A 12 -38.93 16.10 30.74
N LEU A 13 -39.31 15.54 29.58
CA LEU A 13 -38.45 14.68 28.78
C LEU A 13 -37.21 15.51 28.40
N PHE A 14 -36.12 15.30 29.13
CA PHE A 14 -34.79 15.67 28.65
C PHE A 14 -34.55 14.84 27.38
N ALA A 15 -34.68 15.46 26.20
CA ALA A 15 -34.10 14.89 25.00
C ALA A 15 -32.60 14.80 25.27
N ALA A 16 -32.07 13.59 25.43
CA ALA A 16 -30.63 13.39 25.53
C ALA A 16 -30.01 13.96 24.24
N ASP A 17 -29.11 14.93 24.38
CA ASP A 17 -28.40 15.50 23.23
C ASP A 17 -27.74 14.36 22.45
N LYS A 18 -27.95 14.34 21.12
CA LYS A 18 -27.30 13.36 20.25
C LYS A 18 -25.78 13.44 20.47
N PRO A 19 -25.06 12.30 20.55
CA PRO A 19 -23.63 12.31 20.75
C PRO A 19 -22.94 13.03 19.58
N THR A 20 -21.89 13.78 19.87
CA THR A 20 -21.00 14.33 18.83
C THR A 20 -20.29 13.19 18.08
N PRO A 21 -19.84 13.40 16.83
CA PRO A 21 -19.06 12.39 16.10
C PRO A 21 -17.86 11.86 16.88
N LYS A 22 -17.15 12.73 17.62
CA LYS A 22 -16.02 12.35 18.46
C LYS A 22 -16.44 11.50 19.68
N GLN A 23 -17.55 11.82 20.34
CA GLN A 23 -18.09 10.98 21.43
C GLN A 23 -18.54 9.63 20.91
N LYS A 24 -19.28 9.61 19.78
CA LYS A 24 -19.72 8.37 19.18
C LYS A 24 -18.56 7.49 18.71
N ALA A 25 -17.52 8.10 18.13
CA ALA A 25 -16.30 7.38 17.78
C ALA A 25 -15.65 6.73 19.01
N ARG A 26 -15.60 7.43 20.15
CA ARG A 26 -15.08 6.86 21.40
C ARG A 26 -15.89 5.65 21.86
N GLU A 27 -17.23 5.78 21.89
CA GLU A 27 -18.14 4.67 22.24
C GLU A 27 -17.91 3.44 21.34
N LEU A 28 -17.79 3.65 20.03
CA LEU A 28 -17.55 2.57 19.07
C LEU A 28 -16.19 1.89 19.29
N LEU A 29 -15.14 2.64 19.60
CA LEU A 29 -13.82 2.08 19.88
C LEU A 29 -13.78 1.34 21.23
N ASP A 30 -14.44 1.87 22.26
CA ASP A 30 -14.56 1.20 23.55
C ASP A 30 -15.32 -0.13 23.40
N GLY A 31 -16.46 -0.12 22.69
CA GLY A 31 -17.19 -1.34 22.37
C GLY A 31 -16.42 -2.30 21.47
N ALA A 32 -15.57 -1.82 20.55
CA ALA A 32 -14.69 -2.70 19.78
C ALA A 32 -13.62 -3.35 20.66
N ALA A 33 -13.03 -2.61 21.60
CA ALA A 33 -12.01 -3.14 22.52
C ALA A 33 -12.52 -4.33 23.34
N GLU A 34 -13.79 -4.31 23.76
CA GLU A 34 -14.43 -5.41 24.49
C GLU A 34 -14.64 -6.66 23.62
N MET A 35 -14.85 -6.48 22.31
CA MET A 35 -15.13 -7.58 21.38
C MET A 35 -13.86 -8.27 20.86
N ILE A 36 -12.73 -7.56 20.77
CA ILE A 36 -11.50 -8.02 20.12
C ILE A 36 -10.98 -9.34 20.72
N ALA A 37 -11.07 -9.53 22.04
CA ALA A 37 -10.58 -10.73 22.69
C ALA A 37 -11.32 -12.02 22.22
N ALA A 38 -12.53 -11.88 21.69
CA ALA A 38 -13.32 -12.99 21.17
C ALA A 38 -13.16 -13.20 19.64
N THR A 39 -12.38 -12.35 18.97
CA THR A 39 -12.14 -12.48 17.51
C THR A 39 -11.18 -13.61 17.19
N LYS A 40 -11.19 -14.08 15.94
CA LYS A 40 -10.25 -15.11 15.49
C LYS A 40 -8.79 -14.62 15.54
N PRO A 41 -7.80 -15.54 15.68
CA PRO A 41 -6.39 -15.19 15.77
C PRO A 41 -5.83 -14.41 14.57
N ASP A 42 -6.41 -14.54 13.38
CA ASP A 42 -6.01 -13.79 12.18
C ASP A 42 -6.64 -12.38 12.09
N VAL A 43 -7.54 -12.05 13.02
CA VAL A 43 -8.24 -10.75 13.10
C VAL A 43 -7.73 -9.94 14.29
N GLN A 44 -7.46 -10.61 15.41
CA GLN A 44 -7.09 -9.96 16.66
C GLN A 44 -5.93 -8.96 16.53
N PRO A 45 -4.80 -9.28 15.86
CA PRO A 45 -3.67 -8.35 15.78
C PRO A 45 -4.00 -7.06 15.03
N VAL A 46 -4.73 -7.17 13.92
CA VAL A 46 -5.09 -6.05 13.06
C VAL A 46 -6.25 -5.24 13.62
N ALA A 47 -7.19 -5.88 14.33
CA ALA A 47 -8.20 -5.16 15.08
C ALA A 47 -7.58 -4.34 16.23
N LEU A 48 -6.64 -4.91 17.00
CA LEU A 48 -5.90 -4.18 18.02
C LEU A 48 -5.07 -3.03 17.44
N PHE A 49 -4.41 -3.27 16.30
CA PHE A 49 -3.63 -2.27 15.58
C PHE A 49 -4.49 -1.07 15.15
N HIS A 50 -5.63 -1.32 14.48
CA HIS A 50 -6.53 -0.25 14.06
C HIS A 50 -7.23 0.43 15.24
N LEU A 51 -7.55 -0.33 16.29
CA LEU A 51 -8.04 0.25 17.54
C LEU A 51 -7.01 1.23 18.09
N ALA A 52 -5.76 0.81 18.27
CA ALA A 52 -4.67 1.65 18.77
C ALA A 52 -4.48 2.92 17.94
N ASP A 53 -4.41 2.79 16.61
CA ASP A 53 -4.21 3.94 15.72
C ASP A 53 -5.34 4.96 15.86
N ASN A 54 -6.58 4.54 16.02
CA ASN A 54 -7.70 5.45 16.22
C ASN A 54 -7.79 5.98 17.66
N TYR A 55 -7.44 5.16 18.65
CA TYR A 55 -7.57 5.50 20.07
C TYR A 55 -6.61 6.60 20.53
N GLN A 56 -5.50 6.81 19.82
CA GLN A 56 -4.55 7.88 20.12
C GLN A 56 -5.19 9.28 20.09
N ALA A 57 -6.34 9.44 19.41
CA ALA A 57 -7.12 10.68 19.40
C ALA A 57 -7.76 11.02 20.76
N PHE A 58 -7.80 10.04 21.67
CA PHE A 58 -8.38 10.17 23.00
C PHE A 58 -7.36 9.90 24.11
N ASP A 59 -6.53 8.86 23.96
CA ASP A 59 -5.55 8.46 24.97
C ASP A 59 -4.34 7.81 24.30
N LYS A 60 -3.22 8.53 24.29
CA LYS A 60 -1.95 8.05 23.71
C LYS A 60 -1.35 6.89 24.50
N LYS A 61 -1.46 6.87 25.83
CA LYS A 61 -0.88 5.80 26.66
C LYS A 61 -1.62 4.49 26.40
N LYS A 62 -2.95 4.55 26.39
CA LYS A 62 -3.80 3.40 26.08
C LYS A 62 -3.63 2.94 24.63
N ALA A 63 -3.42 3.84 23.68
CA ALA A 63 -3.06 3.48 22.31
C ALA A 63 -1.73 2.70 22.24
N ILE A 64 -0.70 3.11 22.97
CA ILE A 64 0.57 2.37 23.07
C ILE A 64 0.35 0.97 23.66
N GLU A 65 -0.48 0.83 24.68
CA GLU A 65 -0.86 -0.48 25.25
C GLU A 65 -1.54 -1.38 24.20
N TYR A 66 -2.45 -0.83 23.39
CA TYR A 66 -3.08 -1.60 22.32
C TYR A 66 -2.10 -1.97 21.20
N PHE A 67 -1.13 -1.11 20.85
CA PHE A 67 -0.06 -1.48 19.92
C PHE A 67 0.81 -2.62 20.47
N LYS A 68 1.14 -2.60 21.78
CA LYS A 68 1.84 -3.70 22.46
C LYS A 68 1.07 -5.01 22.35
N GLN A 69 -0.23 -4.97 22.67
CA GLN A 69 -1.11 -6.13 22.54
C GLN A 69 -1.19 -6.63 21.09
N ALA A 70 -1.30 -5.73 20.11
CA ALA A 70 -1.30 -6.07 18.69
C ALA A 70 -0.02 -6.80 18.28
N PHE A 71 1.14 -6.28 18.71
CA PHE A 71 2.45 -6.84 18.38
C PHE A 71 2.60 -8.25 18.96
N THR A 72 2.18 -8.45 20.21
CA THR A 72 2.16 -9.77 20.85
C THR A 72 1.20 -10.71 20.14
N ALA A 73 -0.02 -10.28 19.83
CA ALA A 73 -1.00 -11.12 19.12
C ALA A 73 -0.48 -11.57 17.73
N ALA A 74 0.34 -10.76 17.08
CA ALA A 74 0.94 -11.09 15.79
C ALA A 74 2.11 -12.09 15.85
N THR A 75 2.59 -12.50 17.04
CA THR A 75 3.75 -13.43 17.15
C THR A 75 3.42 -14.90 16.81
N LEU A 76 2.17 -15.33 16.97
CA LEU A 76 1.74 -16.72 16.73
C LEU A 76 0.79 -16.81 15.53
N PRO A 77 1.32 -16.79 14.29
CA PRO A 77 0.47 -16.91 13.12
C PRO A 77 -0.24 -18.27 13.08
N PRO A 78 -1.51 -18.30 12.63
CA PRO A 78 -2.11 -19.53 12.13
C PRO A 78 -1.21 -20.20 11.07
N THR A 79 -1.24 -21.53 10.97
CA THR A 79 -0.40 -22.30 10.05
C THR A 79 -0.49 -21.76 8.62
N GLY A 80 0.66 -21.45 8.00
CA GLY A 80 0.73 -20.91 6.64
C GLY A 80 0.63 -19.38 6.54
N GLN A 81 0.48 -18.65 7.65
CA GLN A 81 0.37 -17.18 7.66
C GLN A 81 1.61 -16.45 8.23
N GLY A 82 2.74 -17.17 8.40
CA GLY A 82 4.00 -16.61 8.92
C GLY A 82 4.44 -15.27 8.30
N PRO A 83 4.40 -15.11 6.97
CA PRO A 83 4.73 -13.83 6.33
C PRO A 83 3.77 -12.69 6.68
N PHE A 84 2.46 -12.95 6.81
CA PHE A 84 1.46 -11.94 7.15
C PHE A 84 1.59 -11.46 8.60
N ALA A 85 1.83 -12.37 9.54
CA ALA A 85 2.12 -12.05 10.93
C ALA A 85 3.32 -11.11 11.07
N ARG A 86 4.45 -11.45 10.43
CA ARG A 86 5.64 -10.60 10.45
C ARG A 86 5.37 -9.23 9.82
N ASN A 87 4.71 -9.17 8.66
CA ASN A 87 4.36 -7.88 8.05
C ASN A 87 3.46 -7.04 8.96
N THR A 88 2.53 -7.66 9.68
CA THR A 88 1.68 -6.96 10.65
C THR A 88 2.50 -6.40 11.82
N GLN A 89 3.41 -7.20 12.41
CA GLN A 89 4.33 -6.72 13.44
C GLN A 89 5.13 -5.50 12.96
N MET A 90 5.59 -5.55 11.71
CA MET A 90 6.34 -4.47 11.08
C MET A 90 5.51 -3.19 10.94
N GLU A 91 4.25 -3.27 10.51
CA GLU A 91 3.35 -2.12 10.44
C GLU A 91 3.03 -1.53 11.82
N ILE A 92 2.84 -2.40 12.82
CA ILE A 92 2.65 -2.00 14.22
C ILE A 92 3.87 -1.24 14.73
N VAL A 93 5.08 -1.74 14.48
CA VAL A 93 6.33 -1.07 14.87
C VAL A 93 6.47 0.31 14.24
N VAL A 94 6.18 0.46 12.94
CA VAL A 94 6.25 1.77 12.27
C VAL A 94 5.24 2.75 12.87
N ALA A 95 4.01 2.31 13.11
CA ALA A 95 2.98 3.15 13.70
C ALA A 95 3.32 3.55 15.14
N LEU A 96 3.83 2.60 15.93
CA LEU A 96 4.25 2.85 17.30
C LEU A 96 5.45 3.78 17.35
N ALA A 97 6.44 3.63 16.47
CA ALA A 97 7.63 4.49 16.44
C ALA A 97 7.30 5.97 16.15
N ALA A 98 6.21 6.24 15.43
CA ALA A 98 5.70 7.59 15.21
C ALA A 98 5.05 8.20 16.46
N LEU A 99 4.59 7.37 17.41
CA LEU A 99 3.95 7.79 18.66
C LEU A 99 4.93 7.79 19.85
N ASP A 100 5.77 6.75 19.92
CA ASP A 100 6.84 6.52 20.89
C ASP A 100 8.01 5.80 20.18
N THR A 101 9.00 6.59 19.77
CA THR A 101 10.13 6.11 18.98
C THR A 101 11.00 5.10 19.75
N ALA A 102 11.15 5.28 21.07
CA ALA A 102 11.96 4.38 21.89
C ALA A 102 11.31 2.98 21.99
N GLU A 103 10.00 2.94 22.22
CA GLU A 103 9.25 1.68 22.25
C GLU A 103 9.22 1.01 20.87
N GLY A 104 9.04 1.79 19.79
CA GLY A 104 9.11 1.29 18.42
C GLY A 104 10.46 0.62 18.11
N ILE A 105 11.58 1.23 18.52
CA ILE A 105 12.91 0.62 18.40
C ILE A 105 13.00 -0.66 19.22
N ALA A 106 12.52 -0.67 20.45
CA ALA A 106 12.56 -1.84 21.33
C ALA A 106 11.79 -3.03 20.72
N MET A 107 10.64 -2.79 20.09
CA MET A 107 9.87 -3.83 19.40
C MET A 107 10.50 -4.27 18.09
N LEU A 108 11.08 -3.37 17.30
CA LEU A 108 11.80 -3.73 16.07
C LEU A 108 12.88 -4.79 16.37
N LYS A 109 13.60 -4.62 17.48
CA LYS A 109 14.65 -5.54 17.95
C LYS A 109 14.13 -6.93 18.35
N GLN A 110 12.83 -7.06 18.61
CA GLN A 110 12.18 -8.33 18.95
C GLN A 110 11.70 -9.10 17.71
N ILE A 111 11.69 -8.48 16.52
CA ILE A 111 11.27 -9.16 15.30
C ILE A 111 12.36 -10.15 14.87
N GLU A 112 12.00 -11.43 14.86
CA GLU A 112 12.88 -12.51 14.43
C GLU A 112 13.28 -12.38 12.95
N ALA A 113 14.52 -12.75 12.66
CA ALA A 113 14.99 -12.88 11.29
C ALA A 113 14.21 -13.99 10.57
N PRO A 114 13.76 -13.79 9.32
CA PRO A 114 13.13 -14.87 8.58
C PRO A 114 14.15 -15.98 8.29
N ALA A 115 13.75 -17.23 8.49
CA ALA A 115 14.60 -18.41 8.20
C ALA A 115 14.98 -18.52 6.70
N SER A 116 14.15 -17.99 5.81
CA SER A 116 14.43 -17.88 4.37
C SER A 116 13.59 -16.75 3.75
N GLY A 117 14.01 -16.28 2.58
CA GLY A 117 13.31 -15.25 1.82
C GLY A 117 13.75 -13.82 2.14
N TYR A 118 12.86 -12.87 1.87
CA TYR A 118 13.13 -11.44 1.99
C TYR A 118 13.03 -10.99 3.45
N ASP A 119 14.02 -10.21 3.90
CA ASP A 119 14.07 -9.67 5.26
C ASP A 119 13.55 -8.23 5.28
N ASN A 120 12.27 -8.08 5.61
CA ASN A 120 11.60 -6.79 5.66
C ASN A 120 12.01 -5.93 6.88
N ARG A 121 12.84 -6.44 7.81
CA ARG A 121 13.27 -5.64 8.97
C ARG A 121 14.10 -4.42 8.56
N SER A 122 14.83 -4.50 7.46
CA SER A 122 15.58 -3.36 6.88
C SER A 122 14.65 -2.23 6.43
N PHE A 123 13.48 -2.55 5.88
CA PHE A 123 12.46 -1.58 5.47
C PHE A 123 11.83 -0.88 6.68
N VAL A 124 11.51 -1.63 7.73
CA VAL A 124 11.01 -1.04 8.99
C VAL A 124 12.06 -0.16 9.63
N ALA A 125 13.30 -0.64 9.71
CA ALA A 125 14.42 0.14 10.21
C ALA A 125 14.59 1.45 9.42
N PHE A 126 14.46 1.43 8.10
CA PHE A 126 14.44 2.65 7.28
C PHE A 126 13.33 3.63 7.71
N ARG A 127 12.09 3.17 7.93
CA ARG A 127 10.98 4.03 8.38
C ARG A 127 11.25 4.64 9.76
N VAL A 128 11.79 3.86 10.70
CA VAL A 128 12.15 4.35 12.04
C VAL A 128 13.32 5.33 11.97
N ILE A 129 14.35 5.04 11.15
CA ILE A 129 15.47 5.94 10.86
C ILE A 129 14.97 7.27 10.27
N SER A 130 13.99 7.24 9.36
CA SER A 130 13.38 8.45 8.80
C SER A 130 12.85 9.36 9.92
N HIS A 131 12.10 8.81 10.87
CA HIS A 131 11.57 9.58 11.99
C HIS A 131 12.67 10.08 12.93
N LEU A 132 13.69 9.27 13.22
CA LEU A 132 14.84 9.71 14.03
C LEU A 132 15.58 10.88 13.37
N VAL A 133 15.80 10.81 12.05
CA VAL A 133 16.46 11.87 11.28
C VAL A 133 15.59 13.14 11.25
N GLU A 134 14.27 13.02 11.08
CA GLU A 134 13.32 14.14 11.14
C GLU A 134 13.31 14.83 12.49
N GLN A 135 13.48 14.07 13.58
CA GLN A 135 13.57 14.58 14.96
C GLN A 135 14.98 15.08 15.34
N GLY A 136 15.95 15.03 14.42
CA GLY A 136 17.33 15.44 14.68
C GLY A 136 18.14 14.44 15.54
N GLN A 137 17.61 13.23 15.78
CA GLN A 137 18.25 12.18 16.56
C GLN A 137 19.24 11.36 15.72
N MET A 138 20.24 12.04 15.15
CA MET A 138 21.16 11.47 14.17
C MET A 138 21.96 10.28 14.72
N GLN A 139 22.47 10.39 15.94
CA GLN A 139 23.26 9.32 16.54
C GLN A 139 22.42 8.06 16.77
N THR A 140 21.20 8.20 17.27
CA THR A 140 20.28 7.07 17.46
C THR A 140 19.90 6.42 16.13
N ALA A 141 19.79 7.19 15.05
CA ALA A 141 19.57 6.66 13.70
C ALA A 141 20.76 5.81 13.21
N ILE A 142 21.98 6.27 13.46
CA ILE A 142 23.22 5.53 13.16
C ILE A 142 23.30 4.25 14.00
N ASP A 143 23.08 4.34 15.31
CA ASP A 143 23.11 3.20 16.23
C ASP A 143 22.09 2.13 15.83
N LEU A 144 20.90 2.55 15.37
CA LEU A 144 19.89 1.64 14.84
C LEU A 144 20.37 0.99 13.53
N ALA A 145 20.94 1.75 12.60
CA ALA A 145 21.46 1.21 11.36
C ALA A 145 22.55 0.15 11.59
N ASP A 146 23.48 0.43 12.52
CA ASP A 146 24.56 -0.48 12.89
C ASP A 146 24.02 -1.75 13.57
N TYR A 147 23.07 -1.61 14.51
CA TYR A 147 22.41 -2.76 15.13
C TYR A 147 21.75 -3.65 14.08
N MET A 148 20.99 -3.05 13.16
CA MET A 148 20.28 -3.79 12.11
C MET A 148 21.25 -4.43 11.11
N GLY A 149 22.38 -3.77 10.84
CA GLY A 149 23.50 -4.34 10.08
C GLY A 149 24.08 -5.59 10.73
N GLY A 150 24.39 -5.52 12.03
CA GLY A 150 24.85 -6.67 12.82
C GLY A 150 23.84 -7.82 12.87
N ALA A 151 22.53 -7.52 12.78
CA ALA A 151 21.45 -8.49 12.75
C ALA A 151 21.12 -9.03 11.33
N GLY A 152 21.91 -8.65 10.30
CA GLY A 152 21.76 -9.15 8.93
C GLY A 152 20.69 -8.46 8.08
N ALA A 153 20.13 -7.34 8.56
CA ALA A 153 19.06 -6.58 7.90
C ALA A 153 19.46 -5.11 7.70
N TYR A 154 20.62 -4.89 7.06
CA TYR A 154 21.20 -3.57 6.88
C TYR A 154 20.23 -2.60 6.15
N PRO A 155 19.89 -1.44 6.73
CA PRO A 155 18.88 -0.54 6.16
C PRO A 155 19.48 0.47 5.19
N PHE A 156 19.86 0.03 3.98
CA PHE A 156 20.50 0.89 2.96
C PHE A 156 19.76 2.20 2.71
N SER A 157 18.43 2.17 2.53
CA SER A 157 17.63 3.39 2.33
C SER A 157 17.69 4.33 3.55
N GLY A 158 17.72 3.77 4.77
CA GLY A 158 17.87 4.56 6.00
C GLY A 158 19.24 5.21 6.10
N VAL A 159 20.30 4.46 5.78
CA VAL A 159 21.67 4.98 5.75
C VAL A 159 21.85 6.07 4.69
N SER A 160 21.23 5.91 3.51
CA SER A 160 21.19 6.95 2.47
C SER A 160 20.55 8.26 3.00
N MET A 161 19.47 8.16 3.78
CA MET A 161 18.86 9.34 4.43
C MET A 161 19.80 10.01 5.43
N ILE A 162 20.51 9.22 6.26
CA ILE A 162 21.51 9.73 7.21
C ILE A 162 22.63 10.45 6.45
N MET A 163 23.23 9.81 5.44
CA MET A 163 24.29 10.37 4.60
C MET A 163 23.86 11.66 3.87
N SER A 164 22.57 11.80 3.54
CA SER A 164 22.01 13.01 2.93
C SER A 164 22.03 14.22 3.86
N LYS A 165 22.15 14.03 5.18
CA LYS A 165 22.23 15.12 6.17
C LYS A 165 23.66 15.50 6.56
N LEU A 166 24.64 14.65 6.27
CA LEU A 166 26.06 14.93 6.55
C LEU A 166 26.66 15.86 5.48
N GLN A 167 27.73 16.58 5.81
CA GLN A 167 28.45 17.40 4.83
C GLN A 167 29.45 16.58 4.01
N ALA A 168 29.88 17.10 2.86
CA ALA A 168 31.01 16.50 2.14
C ALA A 168 32.29 16.65 2.98
N GLY A 169 33.09 15.58 3.05
CA GLY A 169 34.30 15.55 3.89
C GLY A 169 34.06 15.14 5.36
N ASP A 170 32.81 14.94 5.77
CA ASP A 170 32.50 14.37 7.09
C ASP A 170 33.04 12.93 7.19
N PRO A 171 33.89 12.59 8.19
CA PRO A 171 34.37 11.23 8.38
C PRO A 171 33.25 10.19 8.55
N GLN A 172 32.10 10.59 9.11
CA GLN A 172 30.94 9.72 9.28
C GLN A 172 30.35 9.29 7.94
N LEU A 173 30.41 10.15 6.92
CA LEU A 173 29.90 9.81 5.58
C LEU A 173 30.72 8.66 4.97
N ALA A 174 32.03 8.69 5.11
CA ALA A 174 32.92 7.60 4.65
C ALA A 174 32.74 6.32 5.48
N ALA A 175 32.54 6.44 6.79
CA ALA A 175 32.30 5.31 7.68
C ALA A 175 30.98 4.59 7.38
N LEU A 176 29.88 5.35 7.23
CA LEU A 176 28.56 4.82 6.87
C LEU A 176 28.59 4.13 5.50
N PHE A 177 29.24 4.75 4.51
CA PHE A 177 29.39 4.13 3.20
C PHE A 177 30.20 2.82 3.25
N SER A 178 31.29 2.79 4.03
CA SER A 178 32.10 1.58 4.19
C SER A 178 31.33 0.47 4.90
N SER A 179 30.53 0.81 5.92
CA SER A 179 29.61 -0.10 6.60
C SER A 179 28.59 -0.68 5.64
N ALA A 180 27.96 0.16 4.80
CA ALA A 180 27.02 -0.27 3.77
C ALA A 180 27.68 -1.20 2.73
N LEU A 181 28.87 -0.85 2.24
CA LEU A 181 29.59 -1.69 1.28
C LEU A 181 29.97 -3.06 1.86
N SER A 182 30.32 -3.10 3.15
CA SER A 182 30.58 -4.36 3.86
C SER A 182 29.33 -5.22 3.92
N ALA A 183 28.18 -4.64 4.32
CA ALA A 183 26.91 -5.35 4.36
C ALA A 183 26.48 -5.88 2.97
N TYR A 184 26.66 -5.08 1.92
CA TYR A 184 26.40 -5.49 0.54
C TYR A 184 27.29 -6.66 0.11
N THR A 185 28.55 -6.68 0.54
CA THR A 185 29.48 -7.77 0.21
C THR A 185 29.05 -9.09 0.86
N VAL A 186 28.47 -9.04 2.05
CA VAL A 186 27.91 -10.23 2.73
C VAL A 186 26.62 -10.69 2.06
N LYS A 187 25.73 -9.75 1.73
CA LYS A 187 24.44 -10.03 1.12
C LYS A 187 24.10 -8.94 0.09
N PRO A 188 24.33 -9.21 -1.20
CA PRO A 188 24.02 -8.25 -2.25
C PRO A 188 22.54 -7.87 -2.24
N ASP A 189 22.28 -6.57 -2.28
CA ASP A 189 20.93 -6.00 -2.27
C ASP A 189 20.86 -4.82 -3.25
N ARG A 190 19.80 -4.80 -4.07
CA ARG A 190 19.58 -3.77 -5.09
C ARG A 190 19.47 -2.36 -4.48
N THR A 191 19.01 -2.22 -3.24
CA THR A 191 18.91 -0.92 -2.56
C THR A 191 20.26 -0.24 -2.30
N PHE A 192 21.36 -1.00 -2.25
CA PHE A 192 22.71 -0.43 -2.18
C PHE A 192 23.09 0.36 -3.44
N THR A 193 22.61 -0.05 -4.62
CA THR A 193 22.92 0.66 -5.88
C THR A 193 22.34 2.07 -5.87
N HIS A 194 21.14 2.24 -5.29
CA HIS A 194 20.51 3.54 -5.10
C HIS A 194 21.27 4.42 -4.09
N LEU A 195 21.78 3.83 -3.00
CA LEU A 195 22.65 4.54 -2.05
C LEU A 195 23.92 5.06 -2.75
N LEU A 196 24.60 4.20 -3.52
CA LEU A 196 25.79 4.60 -4.27
C LEU A 196 25.47 5.72 -5.28
N ALA A 197 24.41 5.57 -6.07
CA ALA A 197 23.98 6.56 -7.05
C ALA A 197 23.68 7.93 -6.43
N SER A 198 23.15 7.95 -5.19
CA SER A 198 22.81 9.19 -4.49
C SER A 198 24.04 9.90 -3.92
N HIS A 199 25.13 9.19 -3.65
CA HIS A 199 26.25 9.71 -2.86
C HIS A 199 27.62 9.66 -3.52
N TYR A 200 27.81 8.97 -4.65
CA TYR A 200 29.14 8.70 -5.21
C TYR A 200 30.02 9.95 -5.43
N LYS A 201 29.42 11.08 -5.82
CA LYS A 201 30.14 12.36 -6.03
C LYS A 201 30.65 13.02 -4.75
N ARG A 202 30.11 12.61 -3.60
CA ARG A 202 30.46 13.14 -2.26
C ARG A 202 31.41 12.22 -1.49
N LEU A 203 31.66 11.01 -2.01
CA LEU A 203 32.54 10.03 -1.39
C LEU A 203 34.03 10.39 -1.62
N PRO A 204 34.93 9.98 -0.72
CA PRO A 204 36.37 10.03 -0.96
C PRO A 204 36.77 9.33 -2.26
N ALA A 205 37.85 9.83 -2.88
CA ALA A 205 38.37 9.28 -4.13
C ALA A 205 38.65 7.76 -4.02
N GLY A 206 38.29 7.01 -5.07
CA GLY A 206 38.48 5.56 -5.14
C GLY A 206 37.36 4.72 -4.50
N MET A 207 36.60 5.27 -3.54
CA MET A 207 35.47 4.54 -2.94
C MET A 207 34.35 4.20 -3.95
N PRO A 208 33.90 5.15 -4.81
CA PRO A 208 32.93 4.85 -5.85
C PRO A 208 33.38 3.73 -6.79
N GLN A 209 34.63 3.77 -7.25
CA GLN A 209 35.23 2.77 -8.14
C GLN A 209 35.23 1.39 -7.48
N ALA A 210 35.67 1.31 -6.22
CA ALA A 210 35.74 0.06 -5.47
C ALA A 210 34.35 -0.55 -5.19
N ALA A 211 33.33 0.28 -5.00
CA ALA A 211 31.95 -0.16 -4.84
C ALA A 211 31.33 -0.60 -6.17
N LEU A 212 31.53 0.17 -7.24
CA LEU A 212 31.03 -0.15 -8.57
C LEU A 212 31.61 -1.47 -9.07
N SER A 213 32.91 -1.68 -8.91
CA SER A 213 33.56 -2.94 -9.26
C SER A 213 32.94 -4.13 -8.51
N ARG A 214 32.63 -4.01 -7.21
CA ARG A 214 31.95 -5.06 -6.43
C ARG A 214 30.54 -5.34 -6.94
N ILE A 215 29.77 -4.29 -7.25
CA ILE A 215 28.41 -4.44 -7.79
C ILE A 215 28.47 -5.17 -9.13
N LEU A 216 29.31 -4.72 -10.05
CA LEU A 216 29.41 -5.33 -11.38
C LEU A 216 29.90 -6.78 -11.30
N SER A 217 30.83 -7.09 -10.39
CA SER A 217 31.20 -8.48 -10.12
C SER A 217 30.01 -9.28 -9.60
N ALA A 218 29.26 -8.79 -8.60
CA ALA A 218 28.11 -9.51 -8.05
C ALA A 218 26.99 -9.73 -9.07
N VAL A 219 26.72 -8.75 -9.93
CA VAL A 219 25.71 -8.81 -10.98
C VAL A 219 26.11 -9.83 -12.05
N VAL A 220 27.34 -9.77 -12.55
CA VAL A 220 27.83 -10.64 -13.64
C VAL A 220 28.15 -12.06 -13.16
N SER A 221 28.66 -12.22 -11.93
CA SER A 221 28.96 -13.54 -11.35
C SER A 221 27.75 -14.22 -10.71
N GLY A 222 26.63 -13.50 -10.60
CA GLY A 222 25.45 -13.94 -9.88
C GLY A 222 24.78 -15.14 -10.53
N LYS A 223 25.19 -16.35 -10.17
CA LYS A 223 24.35 -17.54 -10.27
C LYS A 223 23.37 -17.50 -9.10
N ASP A 224 22.30 -16.74 -9.23
CA ASP A 224 21.22 -16.79 -8.24
C ASP A 224 20.28 -17.94 -8.63
N ASP A 225 20.08 -18.91 -7.74
CA ASP A 225 19.17 -20.05 -7.94
C ASP A 225 17.69 -19.62 -7.89
N ARG A 226 17.41 -18.32 -7.75
CA ARG A 226 16.06 -17.76 -7.69
C ARG A 226 15.53 -17.46 -9.09
N PRO A 227 14.29 -17.89 -9.42
CA PRO A 227 13.63 -17.49 -10.65
C PRO A 227 13.55 -15.95 -10.72
N TYR A 228 14.07 -15.36 -11.79
CA TYR A 228 13.88 -13.95 -12.07
C TYR A 228 12.53 -13.75 -12.76
N GLU A 229 11.71 -12.86 -12.23
CA GLU A 229 10.46 -12.43 -12.88
C GLU A 229 10.80 -11.27 -13.84
N PRO A 230 10.51 -11.39 -15.15
CA PRO A 230 10.76 -10.33 -16.10
C PRO A 230 10.11 -9.01 -15.68
N GLN A 231 10.86 -7.92 -15.82
CA GLN A 231 10.39 -6.57 -15.50
C GLN A 231 10.07 -5.81 -16.76
N THR A 232 8.83 -5.32 -16.89
CA THR A 232 8.41 -4.48 -18.01
C THR A 232 8.22 -3.03 -17.55
N LEU A 233 8.94 -2.11 -18.16
CA LEU A 233 8.81 -0.67 -17.98
C LEU A 233 7.95 -0.11 -19.12
N SER A 234 6.87 0.60 -18.80
CA SER A 234 6.02 1.23 -19.81
C SER A 234 5.83 2.72 -19.54
N SER A 235 5.92 3.51 -20.60
CA SER A 235 5.72 4.97 -20.57
C SER A 235 5.18 5.48 -21.90
N ALA A 236 4.85 6.77 -21.98
CA ALA A 236 4.51 7.43 -23.25
C ALA A 236 5.63 7.36 -24.31
N LYS A 237 6.88 7.09 -23.91
CA LYS A 237 8.03 6.95 -24.81
C LYS A 237 8.16 5.55 -25.41
N GLY A 238 7.40 4.57 -24.90
CA GLY A 238 7.47 3.18 -25.30
C GLY A 238 7.60 2.23 -24.12
N THR A 239 7.73 0.95 -24.45
CA THR A 239 7.80 -0.16 -23.49
C THR A 239 9.11 -0.92 -23.66
N VAL A 240 9.74 -1.29 -22.54
CA VAL A 240 10.96 -2.10 -22.48
C VAL A 240 10.71 -3.26 -21.53
N THR A 241 11.21 -4.44 -21.86
CA THR A 241 11.15 -5.61 -20.98
C THR A 241 12.57 -6.10 -20.74
N PHE A 242 12.92 -6.31 -19.47
CA PHE A 242 14.10 -7.04 -19.05
C PHE A 242 13.70 -8.49 -18.79
N THR A 243 14.27 -9.40 -19.56
CA THR A 243 14.05 -10.85 -19.37
C THR A 243 15.09 -11.47 -18.44
N THR A 244 16.20 -10.77 -18.20
CA THR A 244 17.25 -11.17 -17.29
C THR A 244 17.40 -10.21 -16.11
N ARG A 245 17.77 -10.77 -14.95
CA ARG A 245 18.09 -9.98 -13.77
C ARG A 245 19.31 -9.10 -13.99
N GLU A 246 20.29 -9.64 -14.70
CA GLU A 246 21.55 -8.98 -15.02
C GLU A 246 21.29 -7.66 -15.76
N ASP A 247 20.54 -7.68 -16.86
CA ASP A 247 20.25 -6.47 -17.63
C ASP A 247 19.46 -5.45 -16.81
N SER A 248 18.52 -5.91 -15.98
CA SER A 248 17.75 -5.04 -15.10
C SER A 248 18.60 -4.38 -14.01
N GLU A 249 19.57 -5.07 -13.41
CA GLU A 249 20.44 -4.48 -12.37
C GLU A 249 21.54 -3.62 -13.00
N LEU A 250 22.09 -4.02 -14.15
CA LEU A 250 23.00 -3.18 -14.92
C LEU A 250 22.34 -1.87 -15.33
N PHE A 251 21.05 -1.88 -15.67
CA PHE A 251 20.29 -0.68 -15.99
C PHE A 251 20.24 0.35 -14.86
N ASP A 252 20.29 -0.06 -13.60
CA ASP A 252 20.31 0.87 -12.47
C ASP A 252 21.65 1.58 -12.32
N VAL A 253 22.74 0.89 -12.64
CA VAL A 253 24.11 1.39 -12.43
C VAL A 253 24.76 1.95 -13.68
N ALA A 254 24.22 1.65 -14.88
CA ALA A 254 24.81 2.04 -16.16
C ALA A 254 25.17 3.54 -16.27
N PRO A 255 24.34 4.50 -15.78
CA PRO A 255 24.73 5.91 -15.80
C PRO A 255 25.99 6.20 -14.98
N MET A 256 26.20 5.52 -13.86
CA MET A 256 27.40 5.64 -13.05
C MET A 256 28.60 4.96 -13.71
N VAL A 257 28.40 3.78 -14.33
CA VAL A 257 29.46 3.10 -15.09
C VAL A 257 29.96 4.01 -16.21
N ARG A 258 29.05 4.68 -16.93
CA ARG A 258 29.42 5.63 -17.99
C ARG A 258 30.33 6.77 -17.49
N GLU A 259 30.08 7.27 -16.27
CA GLU A 259 30.85 8.38 -15.69
C GLU A 259 32.18 7.91 -15.07
N ILE A 260 32.19 6.77 -14.40
CA ILE A 260 33.32 6.29 -13.58
C ILE A 260 34.25 5.35 -14.36
N GLU A 261 33.69 4.47 -15.20
CA GLU A 261 34.40 3.40 -15.95
C GLU A 261 33.93 3.38 -17.43
N PRO A 262 34.20 4.42 -18.24
CA PRO A 262 33.61 4.58 -19.57
C PRO A 262 33.93 3.43 -20.53
N LYS A 263 35.14 2.85 -20.46
CA LYS A 263 35.50 1.68 -21.28
C LYS A 263 34.60 0.47 -20.98
N ARG A 264 34.34 0.22 -19.70
CA ARG A 264 33.48 -0.87 -19.26
C ARG A 264 32.02 -0.63 -19.63
N TYR A 265 31.58 0.62 -19.66
CA TYR A 265 30.25 0.97 -20.18
C TYR A 265 30.10 0.59 -21.65
N GLU A 266 31.09 0.88 -22.50
CA GLU A 266 31.07 0.48 -23.91
C GLU A 266 31.03 -1.06 -24.07
N ASP A 267 31.81 -1.79 -23.27
CA ASP A 267 31.79 -3.25 -23.26
C ASP A 267 30.39 -3.79 -22.89
N LEU A 268 29.76 -3.24 -21.85
CA LEU A 268 28.40 -3.59 -21.46
C LEU A 268 27.39 -3.28 -22.57
N MET A 269 27.52 -2.11 -23.22
CA MET A 269 26.64 -1.76 -24.34
C MET A 269 26.80 -2.73 -25.51
N ALA A 270 28.00 -3.24 -25.77
CA ALA A 270 28.26 -4.20 -26.83
C ALA A 270 27.60 -5.56 -26.59
N THR A 271 27.60 -6.06 -25.34
CA THR A 271 27.13 -7.42 -25.00
C THR A 271 25.67 -7.49 -24.53
N HIS A 272 25.08 -6.39 -24.04
CA HIS A 272 23.73 -6.38 -23.45
C HIS A 272 22.71 -5.61 -24.30
N SER A 273 22.03 -6.31 -25.21
CA SER A 273 21.09 -5.69 -26.17
C SER A 273 19.80 -5.14 -25.53
N GLU A 274 19.26 -5.79 -24.49
CA GLU A 274 18.10 -5.31 -23.74
C GLU A 274 18.45 -4.02 -22.97
N LEU A 275 19.59 -4.02 -22.28
CA LEU A 275 20.13 -2.85 -21.59
C LEU A 275 20.31 -1.65 -22.56
N ARG A 276 20.91 -1.89 -23.73
CA ARG A 276 21.10 -0.86 -24.76
C ARG A 276 19.76 -0.26 -25.20
N SER A 277 18.77 -1.12 -25.48
CA SER A 277 17.43 -0.71 -25.88
C SER A 277 16.73 0.11 -24.79
N ALA A 278 16.89 -0.32 -23.53
CA ALA A 278 16.38 0.39 -22.37
C ALA A 278 16.97 1.80 -22.23
N LEU A 279 18.29 1.93 -22.37
CA LEU A 279 18.99 3.20 -22.21
C LEU A 279 18.73 4.19 -23.35
N LEU A 280 18.31 3.72 -24.53
CA LEU A 280 17.83 4.61 -25.60
C LEU A 280 16.52 5.32 -25.19
N LEU A 281 15.62 4.61 -24.52
CA LEU A 281 14.35 5.17 -24.05
C LEU A 281 14.50 5.91 -22.72
N PHE A 282 15.41 5.44 -21.87
CA PHE A 282 15.67 5.95 -20.52
C PHE A 282 17.17 6.19 -20.28
N PRO A 283 17.75 7.29 -20.81
CA PRO A 283 19.21 7.55 -20.75
C PRO A 283 19.80 7.74 -19.35
N GLY A 284 18.95 7.96 -18.35
CA GLY A 284 19.33 8.07 -16.95
C GLY A 284 19.17 6.76 -16.15
N GLY A 285 18.95 5.63 -16.84
CA GLY A 285 18.87 4.31 -16.21
C GLY A 285 17.70 4.16 -15.23
N GLY A 286 17.81 3.16 -14.35
CA GLY A 286 16.84 2.88 -13.28
C GLY A 286 16.46 4.10 -12.42
N PRO A 287 17.41 4.96 -12.00
CA PRO A 287 17.08 6.17 -11.25
C PRO A 287 16.13 7.12 -11.98
N SER A 288 16.26 7.25 -13.31
CA SER A 288 15.36 8.09 -14.11
C SER A 288 13.93 7.56 -14.16
N VAL A 289 13.77 6.24 -14.01
CA VAL A 289 12.46 5.59 -13.93
C VAL A 289 11.80 5.87 -12.58
N ALA A 290 12.52 5.69 -11.49
CA ALA A 290 12.00 5.94 -10.14
C ALA A 290 11.60 7.41 -9.90
N SER A 291 12.29 8.35 -10.57
CA SER A 291 11.99 9.79 -10.45
C SER A 291 10.82 10.27 -11.32
N ASN A 292 10.39 9.48 -12.31
CA ASN A 292 9.36 9.88 -13.26
C ASN A 292 8.04 9.15 -12.98
N GLY A 293 7.14 9.83 -12.27
CA GLY A 293 5.81 9.29 -11.88
C GLY A 293 4.85 8.95 -13.02
N SER A 294 5.29 9.05 -14.29
CA SER A 294 4.54 8.61 -15.48
C SER A 294 5.00 7.26 -16.05
N ILE A 295 5.94 6.58 -15.38
CA ILE A 295 6.43 5.27 -15.79
C ILE A 295 5.81 4.21 -14.90
N THR A 296 5.13 3.26 -15.52
CA THR A 296 4.52 2.13 -14.82
C THR A 296 5.37 0.89 -14.98
N ILE A 297 5.76 0.30 -13.86
CA ILE A 297 6.56 -0.92 -13.79
C ILE A 297 5.61 -2.10 -13.58
N TYR A 298 5.67 -3.08 -14.49
CA TYR A 298 4.93 -4.33 -14.40
C TYR A 298 5.90 -5.46 -14.10
N THR A 299 5.68 -6.16 -12.99
CA THR A 299 6.34 -7.42 -12.65
C THR A 299 5.25 -8.48 -12.60
N VAL A 300 5.43 -9.58 -13.33
CA VAL A 300 4.44 -10.66 -13.36
C VAL A 300 5.12 -11.96 -12.94
N GLY A 301 4.74 -12.46 -11.77
CA GLY A 301 5.22 -13.72 -11.23
C GLY A 301 4.55 -14.93 -11.87
N SER A 302 5.36 -15.93 -12.21
CA SER A 302 4.89 -17.27 -12.56
C SER A 302 4.80 -18.09 -11.28
N SER A 303 3.58 -18.41 -10.83
CA SER A 303 3.36 -19.27 -9.66
C SER A 303 3.37 -20.77 -9.98
N GLY A 304 3.94 -21.18 -11.11
CA GLY A 304 3.88 -22.57 -11.59
C GLY A 304 5.25 -23.23 -11.64
N ASN A 305 5.49 -24.21 -10.76
CA ASN A 305 6.54 -25.20 -10.95
C ASN A 305 6.08 -26.19 -12.03
N ASN A 306 6.24 -25.84 -13.30
CA ASN A 306 6.04 -26.78 -14.39
C ASN A 306 7.40 -27.31 -14.86
N SER A 307 7.56 -28.62 -14.84
CA SER A 307 8.77 -29.33 -15.32
C SER A 307 8.83 -29.47 -16.84
N ASP A 308 7.85 -28.91 -17.58
CA ASP A 308 7.80 -28.88 -19.05
C ASP A 308 8.21 -27.49 -19.58
N PRO A 309 9.39 -27.36 -20.23
CA PRO A 309 9.87 -26.10 -20.81
C PRO A 309 8.91 -25.47 -21.83
N ALA A 310 8.11 -26.27 -22.55
CA ALA A 310 7.14 -25.76 -23.52
C ALA A 310 5.88 -25.21 -22.86
N ALA A 311 5.48 -25.77 -21.70
CA ALA A 311 4.41 -25.23 -20.87
C ALA A 311 4.86 -23.95 -20.15
N GLU A 312 6.11 -23.90 -19.69
CA GLU A 312 6.73 -22.71 -19.10
C GLU A 312 6.80 -21.56 -20.10
N LYS A 313 7.26 -21.81 -21.33
CA LYS A 313 7.28 -20.80 -22.40
C LYS A 313 5.89 -20.24 -22.71
N ARG A 314 4.88 -21.10 -22.83
CA ARG A 314 3.48 -20.67 -23.06
C ARG A 314 2.92 -19.89 -21.88
N ALA A 315 3.23 -20.30 -20.64
CA ALA A 315 2.86 -19.55 -19.44
C ALA A 315 3.51 -18.16 -19.47
N LEU A 316 4.80 -18.06 -19.79
CA LEU A 316 5.52 -16.80 -19.91
C LEU A 316 4.94 -15.88 -21.00
N GLU A 317 4.60 -16.43 -22.17
CA GLU A 317 3.93 -15.69 -23.25
C GLU A 317 2.53 -15.18 -22.85
N ALA A 318 1.76 -16.00 -22.14
CA ALA A 318 0.46 -15.60 -21.60
C ALA A 318 0.59 -14.51 -20.53
N LEU A 319 1.59 -14.62 -19.65
CA LEU A 319 1.91 -13.60 -18.64
C LEU A 319 2.32 -12.28 -19.30
N ASN A 320 3.20 -12.34 -20.31
CA ASN A 320 3.60 -11.17 -21.09
C ASN A 320 2.41 -10.53 -21.81
N SER A 321 1.49 -11.33 -22.35
CA SER A 321 0.28 -10.83 -23.01
C SER A 321 -0.66 -10.15 -22.01
N ARG A 322 -0.83 -10.73 -20.81
CA ARG A 322 -1.61 -10.13 -19.70
C ARG A 322 -0.98 -8.83 -19.22
N ALA A 323 0.35 -8.78 -19.11
CA ALA A 323 1.10 -7.58 -18.75
C ALA A 323 0.86 -6.45 -19.77
N LYS A 324 1.00 -6.76 -21.07
CA LYS A 324 0.75 -5.80 -22.16
C LYS A 324 -0.70 -5.29 -22.16
N MET A 325 -1.68 -6.17 -21.97
CA MET A 325 -3.08 -5.77 -21.89
C MET A 325 -3.34 -4.86 -20.68
N THR A 326 -2.79 -5.20 -19.52
CA THR A 326 -2.90 -4.39 -18.31
C THR A 326 -2.22 -3.03 -18.48
N ALA A 327 -1.07 -2.99 -19.14
CA ALA A 327 -0.37 -1.77 -19.50
C ALA A 327 -1.20 -0.89 -20.43
N LEU A 328 -1.83 -1.48 -21.46
CA LEU A 328 -2.71 -0.76 -22.36
C LEU A 328 -3.93 -0.17 -21.64
N ILE A 329 -4.61 -0.97 -20.82
CA ILE A 329 -5.77 -0.53 -20.01
C ILE A 329 -5.39 0.68 -19.15
N ASN A 330 -4.26 0.60 -18.43
CA ASN A 330 -3.82 1.68 -17.56
C ASN A 330 -3.36 2.91 -18.34
N THR A 331 -2.63 2.75 -19.45
CA THR A 331 -2.20 3.87 -20.30
C THR A 331 -3.40 4.64 -20.85
N ARG A 332 -4.46 3.95 -21.28
CA ARG A 332 -5.69 4.59 -21.78
C ARG A 332 -6.44 5.29 -20.64
N ALA A 333 -6.52 4.67 -19.47
CA ALA A 333 -7.10 5.29 -18.28
C ALA A 333 -6.35 6.57 -17.85
N GLU A 334 -5.02 6.54 -17.85
CA GLU A 334 -4.17 7.70 -17.56
C GLU A 334 -4.35 8.81 -18.61
N ALA A 335 -4.42 8.46 -19.89
CA ALA A 335 -4.67 9.41 -20.97
C ALA A 335 -6.03 10.13 -20.81
N ALA A 336 -7.09 9.39 -20.45
CA ALA A 336 -8.40 9.96 -20.17
C ALA A 336 -8.34 10.94 -18.98
N MET A 337 -7.72 10.55 -17.85
CA MET A 337 -7.57 11.42 -16.69
C MET A 337 -6.69 12.64 -16.95
N ALA A 338 -5.66 12.52 -17.78
CA ALA A 338 -4.79 13.63 -18.16
C ALA A 338 -5.46 14.62 -19.14
N ALA A 339 -6.42 14.15 -19.94
CA ALA A 339 -7.22 15.00 -20.82
C ALA A 339 -8.26 15.82 -20.05
N LEU A 340 -8.79 15.28 -18.94
CA LEU A 340 -9.91 15.86 -18.19
C LEU A 340 -9.77 17.36 -17.86
N PRO A 341 -8.63 17.88 -17.37
CA PRO A 341 -8.52 19.30 -17.03
C PRO A 341 -8.50 20.24 -18.26
N LYS A 342 -8.23 19.71 -19.45
CA LYS A 342 -8.06 20.48 -20.69
C LYS A 342 -9.28 20.39 -21.59
N ASP A 343 -9.85 19.20 -21.70
CA ASP A 343 -10.95 18.88 -22.61
C ASP A 343 -11.76 17.70 -22.02
N PRO A 344 -12.82 18.01 -21.24
CA PRO A 344 -13.65 17.00 -20.59
C PRO A 344 -14.37 16.07 -21.56
N ASP A 345 -14.77 16.56 -22.74
CA ASP A 345 -15.45 15.73 -23.74
C ASP A 345 -14.49 14.71 -24.34
N LYS A 346 -13.28 15.15 -24.70
CA LYS A 346 -12.21 14.24 -25.13
C LYS A 346 -11.85 13.21 -24.05
N ALA A 347 -11.86 13.60 -22.77
CA ALA A 347 -11.62 12.65 -21.69
C ALA A 347 -12.68 11.54 -21.68
N LEU A 348 -13.96 11.86 -21.89
CA LEU A 348 -15.04 10.88 -21.97
C LEU A 348 -14.91 9.98 -23.20
N ASP A 349 -14.50 10.52 -24.35
CA ASP A 349 -14.24 9.72 -25.55
C ASP A 349 -13.10 8.71 -25.33
N LEU A 350 -12.01 9.15 -24.69
CA LEU A 350 -10.87 8.27 -24.35
C LEU A 350 -11.25 7.15 -23.37
N VAL A 351 -12.27 7.35 -22.52
CA VAL A 351 -12.76 6.26 -21.67
C VAL A 351 -13.37 5.13 -22.49
N ALA A 352 -14.12 5.45 -23.55
CA ALA A 352 -14.73 4.42 -24.41
C ALA A 352 -13.68 3.52 -25.09
N GLU A 353 -12.44 4.01 -25.25
CA GLU A 353 -11.32 3.25 -25.81
C GLU A 353 -10.65 2.28 -24.83
N ILE A 354 -10.98 2.34 -23.53
CA ILE A 354 -10.38 1.45 -22.52
C ILE A 354 -10.95 0.03 -22.71
N PRO A 355 -10.13 -1.00 -22.97
CA PRO A 355 -10.60 -2.37 -23.25
C PRO A 355 -10.93 -3.14 -21.95
N SER A 356 -11.73 -2.54 -21.06
CA SER A 356 -12.16 -3.13 -19.80
C SER A 356 -13.37 -2.38 -19.24
N PRO A 357 -14.59 -2.95 -19.30
CA PRO A 357 -15.79 -2.32 -18.74
C PRO A 357 -15.67 -1.95 -17.25
N PRO A 358 -15.08 -2.80 -16.36
CA PRO A 358 -14.77 -2.40 -14.99
C PRO A 358 -13.92 -1.14 -14.91
N LYS A 359 -12.86 -1.05 -15.72
CA LYS A 359 -11.99 0.13 -15.72
C LYS A 359 -12.68 1.35 -16.31
N GLN A 360 -13.53 1.18 -17.32
CA GLN A 360 -14.36 2.26 -17.85
C GLN A 360 -15.26 2.84 -16.76
N ALA A 361 -15.98 1.99 -16.02
CA ALA A 361 -16.83 2.43 -14.92
C ALA A 361 -16.02 3.13 -13.80
N GLU A 362 -14.86 2.59 -13.43
CA GLU A 362 -13.96 3.21 -12.45
C GLU A 362 -13.56 4.64 -12.90
N ILE A 363 -13.12 4.80 -14.15
CA ILE A 363 -12.66 6.11 -14.66
C ILE A 363 -13.83 7.09 -14.84
N LEU A 364 -14.99 6.65 -15.32
CA LEU A 364 -16.19 7.51 -15.36
C LEU A 364 -16.58 7.99 -13.97
N GLY A 365 -16.55 7.11 -12.97
CA GLY A 365 -16.79 7.48 -11.58
C GLY A 365 -15.82 8.56 -11.09
N ARG A 366 -14.51 8.40 -11.39
CA ARG A 366 -13.48 9.38 -11.01
C ARG A 366 -13.67 10.72 -11.72
N ILE A 367 -14.03 10.71 -13.00
CA ILE A 367 -14.38 11.93 -13.76
C ILE A 367 -15.57 12.62 -13.09
N ALA A 368 -16.64 11.86 -12.80
CA ALA A 368 -17.82 12.40 -12.14
C ALA A 368 -17.50 13.00 -10.77
N GLN A 369 -16.63 12.35 -9.99
CA GLN A 369 -16.17 12.85 -8.71
C GLN A 369 -15.37 14.16 -8.89
N SER A 370 -14.45 14.22 -9.85
CA SER A 370 -13.61 15.39 -10.12
C SER A 370 -14.42 16.63 -10.53
N VAL A 371 -15.56 16.45 -11.20
CA VAL A 371 -16.42 17.57 -11.62
C VAL A 371 -17.54 17.87 -10.63
N SER A 372 -17.74 17.03 -9.60
CA SER A 372 -18.90 17.11 -8.69
C SER A 372 -19.04 18.44 -7.95
N GLU A 373 -17.93 19.06 -7.55
CA GLU A 373 -17.93 20.33 -6.81
C GLU A 373 -18.25 21.54 -7.69
N ASN A 374 -17.94 21.47 -9.00
CA ASN A 374 -18.03 22.61 -9.92
C ASN A 374 -19.21 22.51 -10.90
N ASP A 375 -19.61 21.29 -11.28
CA ASP A 375 -20.73 21.04 -12.20
C ASP A 375 -21.47 19.76 -11.81
N ALA A 376 -22.46 19.93 -10.94
CA ALA A 376 -23.31 18.83 -10.47
C ALA A 376 -24.11 18.18 -11.62
N ALA A 377 -24.47 18.94 -12.67
CA ALA A 377 -25.24 18.40 -13.80
C ALA A 377 -24.36 17.49 -14.67
N ALA A 378 -23.13 17.91 -14.97
CA ALA A 378 -22.14 17.06 -15.64
C ALA A 378 -21.82 15.81 -14.83
N SER A 379 -21.58 15.97 -13.53
CA SER A 379 -21.34 14.83 -12.63
C SER A 379 -22.48 13.82 -12.67
N ARG A 380 -23.76 14.27 -12.57
CA ARG A 380 -24.94 13.40 -12.70
C ARG A 380 -24.97 12.65 -14.05
N ARG A 381 -24.71 13.34 -15.17
CA ARG A 381 -24.68 12.71 -16.50
C ARG A 381 -23.62 11.61 -16.59
N VAL A 382 -22.42 11.87 -16.08
CA VAL A 382 -21.31 10.90 -16.08
C VAL A 382 -21.61 9.74 -15.13
N LEU A 383 -22.21 9.99 -13.97
CA LEU A 383 -22.65 8.94 -13.04
C LEU A 383 -23.70 8.02 -13.65
N SER A 384 -24.66 8.55 -14.40
CA SER A 384 -25.64 7.71 -15.11
C SER A 384 -24.95 6.75 -16.09
N LYS A 385 -23.95 7.21 -16.84
CA LYS A 385 -23.15 6.33 -17.73
C LYS A 385 -22.37 5.28 -16.95
N CYS A 386 -21.72 5.68 -15.86
CA CYS A 386 -20.99 4.77 -14.96
C CYS A 386 -21.91 3.66 -14.43
N ILE A 387 -23.06 4.04 -13.87
CA ILE A 387 -24.03 3.10 -13.28
C ILE A 387 -24.58 2.13 -14.34
N GLY A 388 -24.86 2.61 -15.55
CA GLY A 388 -25.29 1.74 -16.65
C GLY A 388 -24.28 0.65 -16.99
N LEU A 389 -22.98 0.99 -17.01
CA LEU A 389 -21.93 -0.01 -17.26
C LEU A 389 -21.79 -1.03 -16.12
N LEU A 390 -22.14 -0.66 -14.88
CA LEU A 390 -22.06 -1.58 -13.75
C LEU A 390 -23.06 -2.72 -13.81
N GLU A 391 -24.13 -2.59 -14.60
CA GLU A 391 -25.08 -3.68 -14.84
C GLU A 391 -24.43 -4.83 -15.62
N ASP A 392 -23.44 -4.54 -16.46
CA ASP A 392 -22.70 -5.53 -17.26
C ASP A 392 -21.46 -6.10 -16.54
N VAL A 393 -21.07 -5.52 -15.40
CA VAL A 393 -19.91 -5.98 -14.63
C VAL A 393 -20.28 -7.20 -13.79
N LYS A 394 -19.81 -8.37 -14.23
CA LYS A 394 -20.17 -9.67 -13.63
C LYS A 394 -19.58 -9.91 -12.24
N TYR A 395 -18.36 -9.46 -11.98
CA TYR A 395 -17.65 -9.81 -10.76
C TYR A 395 -17.88 -8.75 -9.67
N PRO A 396 -18.30 -9.15 -8.45
CA PRO A 396 -18.56 -8.20 -7.36
C PRO A 396 -17.32 -7.41 -6.95
N GLU A 397 -16.12 -7.99 -7.04
CA GLU A 397 -14.85 -7.31 -6.73
C GLU A 397 -14.64 -6.04 -7.58
N ASP A 398 -14.98 -6.14 -8.87
CA ASP A 398 -14.93 -5.01 -9.81
C ASP A 398 -16.03 -3.98 -9.52
N ARG A 399 -17.24 -4.43 -9.16
CA ARG A 399 -18.38 -3.54 -8.84
C ARG A 399 -18.15 -2.73 -7.57
N VAL A 400 -17.58 -3.33 -6.51
CA VAL A 400 -17.35 -2.66 -5.22
C VAL A 400 -16.54 -1.38 -5.39
N THR A 401 -15.44 -1.43 -6.15
CA THR A 401 -14.59 -0.25 -6.37
C THR A 401 -15.36 0.87 -7.06
N ALA A 402 -16.15 0.53 -8.07
CA ALA A 402 -16.92 1.52 -8.80
C ALA A 402 -18.09 2.10 -7.97
N TRP A 403 -18.81 1.27 -7.20
CA TRP A 403 -19.87 1.75 -6.31
C TRP A 403 -19.34 2.67 -5.21
N ASP A 404 -18.15 2.40 -4.68
CA ASP A 404 -17.49 3.29 -3.71
C ASP A 404 -17.18 4.66 -4.32
N ILE A 405 -16.71 4.70 -5.56
CA ILE A 405 -16.47 5.94 -6.31
C ILE A 405 -17.79 6.67 -6.62
N VAL A 406 -18.83 5.94 -7.05
CA VAL A 406 -20.18 6.49 -7.27
C VAL A 406 -20.72 7.14 -6.00
N ALA A 407 -20.61 6.48 -4.85
CA ALA A 407 -21.00 7.06 -3.56
C ALA A 407 -20.21 8.33 -3.24
N GLY A 408 -18.90 8.34 -3.53
CA GLY A 408 -18.04 9.52 -3.35
C GLY A 408 -18.44 10.71 -4.21
N ALA A 409 -18.72 10.49 -5.49
CA ALA A 409 -19.20 11.54 -6.39
C ALA A 409 -20.61 12.03 -6.02
N ALA A 410 -21.50 11.11 -5.65
CA ALA A 410 -22.86 11.42 -5.21
C ALA A 410 -22.88 12.29 -3.94
N LEU A 411 -21.97 12.05 -3.00
CA LEU A 411 -21.75 12.94 -1.84
C LEU A 411 -21.36 14.35 -2.29
N GLY A 412 -20.47 14.48 -3.28
CA GLY A 412 -20.02 15.77 -3.82
C GLY A 412 -21.14 16.61 -4.42
N ILE A 413 -22.09 15.96 -5.11
CA ILE A 413 -23.29 16.62 -5.68
C ILE A 413 -24.50 16.66 -4.73
N LYS A 414 -24.33 16.24 -3.47
CA LYS A 414 -25.38 16.18 -2.44
C LYS A 414 -26.62 15.40 -2.88
N ASP A 415 -26.40 14.25 -3.53
CA ASP A 415 -27.45 13.32 -3.93
C ASP A 415 -27.56 12.16 -2.93
N ASP A 416 -28.16 12.45 -1.77
CA ASP A 416 -28.27 11.51 -0.65
C ASP A 416 -28.96 10.19 -1.06
N ALA A 417 -29.94 10.24 -1.96
CA ALA A 417 -30.63 9.06 -2.46
C ALA A 417 -29.69 8.15 -3.27
N LEU A 418 -28.84 8.75 -4.12
CA LEU A 418 -27.84 8.00 -4.86
C LEU A 418 -26.72 7.47 -3.94
N VAL A 419 -26.30 8.23 -2.94
CA VAL A 419 -25.34 7.76 -1.93
C VAL A 419 -25.90 6.54 -1.20
N GLN A 420 -27.15 6.62 -0.72
CA GLN A 420 -27.82 5.50 -0.04
C GLN A 420 -27.94 4.27 -0.95
N ARG A 421 -28.34 4.45 -2.21
CA ARG A 421 -28.38 3.36 -3.21
C ARG A 421 -27.00 2.72 -3.38
N ALA A 422 -25.94 3.52 -3.48
CA ALA A 422 -24.59 3.01 -3.64
C ALA A 422 -24.11 2.25 -2.39
N ILE A 423 -24.44 2.72 -1.18
CA ILE A 423 -24.18 2.01 0.08
C ILE A 423 -24.87 0.64 0.09
N ASP A 424 -26.16 0.59 -0.27
CA ASP A 424 -26.90 -0.68 -0.29
C ASP A 424 -26.34 -1.66 -1.34
N ARG A 425 -25.84 -1.16 -2.48
CA ARG A 425 -25.15 -1.98 -3.47
C ARG A 425 -23.79 -2.50 -2.97
N LEU A 426 -23.00 -1.65 -2.30
CA LEU A 426 -21.73 -2.07 -1.68
C LEU A 426 -21.96 -3.20 -0.66
N LEU A 427 -22.99 -3.09 0.18
CA LEU A 427 -23.31 -4.12 1.17
C LEU A 427 -23.78 -5.42 0.52
N ALA A 428 -24.54 -5.35 -0.57
CA ALA A 428 -24.97 -6.52 -1.33
C ALA A 428 -23.77 -7.23 -1.99
N ASP A 429 -22.88 -6.49 -2.65
CA ASP A 429 -21.67 -7.05 -3.26
C ASP A 429 -20.70 -7.59 -2.19
N ALA A 430 -20.60 -6.94 -1.02
CA ALA A 430 -19.81 -7.45 0.11
C ALA A 430 -20.34 -8.81 0.61
N ALA A 431 -21.66 -8.97 0.70
CA ALA A 431 -22.29 -10.23 1.09
C ALA A 431 -22.11 -11.34 0.04
N GLU A 432 -22.02 -10.99 -1.25
CA GLU A 432 -21.67 -11.93 -2.33
C GLU A 432 -20.20 -12.37 -2.19
N LEU A 433 -19.27 -11.42 -2.08
CA LEU A 433 -17.84 -11.71 -1.86
C LEU A 433 -17.59 -12.54 -0.61
N TYR A 434 -18.40 -12.35 0.44
CA TYR A 434 -18.25 -13.11 1.68
C TYR A 434 -18.49 -14.61 1.45
N LYS A 435 -19.39 -14.99 0.54
CA LYS A 435 -19.62 -16.40 0.16
C LYS A 435 -18.40 -16.99 -0.54
N ASP A 436 -17.72 -16.20 -1.36
CA ASP A 436 -16.49 -16.63 -2.04
C ASP A 436 -15.32 -16.72 -1.04
N ASP A 437 -15.20 -15.76 -0.14
CA ASP A 437 -14.16 -15.74 0.88
C ASP A 437 -14.25 -16.93 1.85
N THR A 438 -15.47 -17.33 2.18
CA THR A 438 -15.76 -18.44 3.10
C THR A 438 -15.94 -19.79 2.40
N ASN A 439 -15.77 -19.86 1.09
CA ASN A 439 -15.92 -21.10 0.32
C ASN A 439 -14.96 -22.18 0.81
N SER A 440 -15.46 -23.28 1.35
CA SER A 440 -14.65 -24.38 1.92
C SER A 440 -13.79 -25.11 0.89
N ASP A 441 -14.19 -25.14 -0.38
CA ASP A 441 -13.45 -25.82 -1.44
C ASP A 441 -12.25 -24.99 -1.91
N ARG A 442 -12.35 -23.67 -1.76
CA ARG A 442 -11.31 -22.69 -2.14
C ARG A 442 -11.23 -21.57 -1.11
N PRO A 443 -10.87 -21.88 0.14
CA PRO A 443 -10.93 -20.91 1.23
C PRO A 443 -9.96 -19.76 0.96
N ASN A 444 -10.39 -18.54 1.25
CA ASN A 444 -9.47 -17.41 1.22
C ASN A 444 -8.40 -17.61 2.31
N ARG A 445 -7.13 -17.63 1.89
CA ARG A 445 -5.98 -17.86 2.77
C ARG A 445 -5.37 -16.57 3.34
N ALA A 446 -5.80 -15.42 2.83
CA ALA A 446 -5.40 -14.13 3.37
C ALA A 446 -5.99 -13.93 4.78
N TRP A 447 -5.38 -13.05 5.56
CA TRP A 447 -5.99 -12.55 6.80
C TRP A 447 -7.36 -11.95 6.50
N ARG A 448 -8.32 -12.16 7.40
CA ARG A 448 -9.70 -11.67 7.24
C ARG A 448 -9.81 -10.18 6.97
N GLU A 449 -8.91 -9.37 7.51
CA GLU A 449 -8.77 -7.96 7.14
C GLU A 449 -8.65 -7.74 5.63
N ASN A 450 -7.90 -8.60 4.95
CA ASN A 450 -7.55 -8.49 3.53
C ASN A 450 -8.55 -9.20 2.61
N TRP A 451 -9.64 -9.74 3.18
CA TRP A 451 -10.70 -10.32 2.38
C TRP A 451 -11.42 -9.22 1.58
N PRO A 452 -11.71 -9.46 0.28
CA PRO A 452 -12.53 -8.58 -0.54
C PRO A 452 -13.84 -8.17 0.15
N SER A 453 -14.55 -9.11 0.81
CA SER A 453 -15.77 -8.79 1.54
C SER A 453 -15.55 -7.83 2.71
N THR A 454 -14.49 -8.04 3.51
CA THR A 454 -14.13 -7.14 4.62
C THR A 454 -13.87 -5.73 4.11
N GLN A 455 -13.11 -5.58 3.02
CA GLN A 455 -12.80 -4.29 2.43
C GLN A 455 -14.06 -3.60 1.88
N ALA A 456 -14.96 -4.35 1.25
CA ALA A 456 -16.24 -3.84 0.75
C ALA A 456 -17.15 -3.33 1.89
N TYR A 457 -17.29 -4.08 2.99
CA TYR A 457 -18.05 -3.65 4.17
C TYR A 457 -17.48 -2.37 4.78
N ARG A 458 -16.15 -2.26 4.90
CA ARG A 458 -15.48 -1.07 5.41
C ARG A 458 -15.76 0.16 4.53
N ARG A 459 -15.69 0.02 3.20
CA ARG A 459 -16.05 1.10 2.25
C ARG A 459 -17.49 1.54 2.44
N ALA A 460 -18.44 0.61 2.54
CA ALA A 460 -19.85 0.93 2.78
C ALA A 460 -20.04 1.74 4.07
N VAL A 461 -19.39 1.34 5.17
CA VAL A 461 -19.45 2.02 6.46
C VAL A 461 -18.83 3.42 6.41
N ILE A 462 -17.73 3.61 5.67
CA ILE A 462 -17.12 4.94 5.47
C ILE A 462 -18.11 5.88 4.77
N ARG A 463 -18.79 5.39 3.72
CA ARG A 463 -19.79 6.19 3.00
C ARG A 463 -21.01 6.47 3.85
N ALA A 464 -21.47 5.49 4.63
CA ALA A 464 -22.55 5.69 5.58
C ALA A 464 -22.21 6.75 6.63
N ALA A 465 -21.00 6.73 7.19
CA ALA A 465 -20.54 7.74 8.13
C ALA A 465 -20.55 9.16 7.54
N LYS A 466 -20.17 9.30 6.26
CA LYS A 466 -20.19 10.59 5.57
C LYS A 466 -21.62 11.10 5.29
N LEU A 467 -22.55 10.19 4.99
CA LEU A 467 -23.94 10.54 4.71
C LEU A 467 -24.74 10.80 5.98
N LEU A 468 -24.61 9.93 6.98
CA LEU A 468 -25.51 9.84 8.14
C LEU A 468 -24.83 10.27 9.45
N SER A 469 -23.52 10.52 9.44
CA SER A 469 -22.74 10.83 10.65
C SER A 469 -22.97 9.77 11.73
N VAL A 470 -23.29 10.19 12.96
CA VAL A 470 -23.56 9.30 14.11
C VAL A 470 -24.74 8.35 13.89
N ASP A 471 -25.67 8.67 12.97
CA ASP A 471 -26.82 7.83 12.64
C ASP A 471 -26.45 6.67 11.68
N ALA A 472 -25.16 6.50 11.34
CA ALA A 472 -24.66 5.42 10.48
C ALA A 472 -24.50 4.06 11.20
N GLU A 473 -24.51 4.02 12.53
CA GLU A 473 -24.27 2.81 13.32
C GLU A 473 -25.17 1.61 12.94
N PRO A 474 -26.48 1.77 12.61
CA PRO A 474 -27.33 0.65 12.18
C PRO A 474 -26.80 -0.10 10.95
N VAL A 475 -25.94 0.50 10.12
CA VAL A 475 -25.29 -0.20 9.00
C VAL A 475 -24.45 -1.38 9.48
N LEU A 476 -23.87 -1.31 10.68
CA LEU A 476 -23.10 -2.42 11.26
C LEU A 476 -23.98 -3.66 11.48
N GLN A 477 -25.29 -3.52 11.68
CA GLN A 477 -26.20 -4.66 11.86
C GLN A 477 -26.37 -5.49 10.57
N LYS A 478 -26.03 -4.93 9.41
CA LYS A 478 -26.04 -5.64 8.13
C LYS A 478 -24.79 -6.51 7.92
N ILE A 479 -23.82 -6.48 8.82
CA ILE A 479 -22.57 -7.26 8.78
C ILE A 479 -22.68 -8.42 9.77
N THR A 480 -22.92 -9.63 9.26
CA THR A 480 -23.26 -10.80 10.09
C THR A 480 -22.05 -11.52 10.68
N ASP A 481 -20.89 -11.48 10.03
CA ASP A 481 -19.68 -12.07 10.58
C ASP A 481 -19.12 -11.17 11.70
N PRO A 482 -18.96 -11.70 12.93
CA PRO A 482 -18.57 -10.88 14.09
C PRO A 482 -17.16 -10.31 13.95
N ASP A 483 -16.23 -11.00 13.27
CA ASP A 483 -14.87 -10.51 13.05
C ASP A 483 -14.86 -9.31 12.09
N GLN A 484 -15.58 -9.42 10.97
CA GLN A 484 -15.75 -8.31 10.02
C GLN A 484 -16.51 -7.14 10.66
N ASN A 485 -17.47 -7.43 11.54
CA ASN A 485 -18.21 -6.41 12.28
C ASN A 485 -17.29 -5.57 13.18
N VAL A 486 -16.37 -6.20 13.92
CA VAL A 486 -15.39 -5.49 14.75
C VAL A 486 -14.52 -4.55 13.91
N LEU A 487 -13.99 -5.04 12.78
CA LEU A 487 -13.17 -4.22 11.87
C LEU A 487 -13.98 -3.06 11.26
N ALA A 488 -15.23 -3.31 10.88
CA ALA A 488 -16.14 -2.29 10.36
C ALA A 488 -16.51 -1.25 11.43
N ARG A 489 -16.70 -1.66 12.68
CA ARG A 489 -16.96 -0.76 13.82
C ARG A 489 -15.81 0.19 14.08
N ILE A 490 -14.57 -0.32 14.10
CA ILE A 490 -13.36 0.52 14.21
C ILE A 490 -13.28 1.49 13.03
N THR A 491 -13.63 1.03 11.82
CA THR A 491 -13.64 1.86 10.61
C THR A 491 -14.70 2.97 10.68
N LEU A 492 -15.89 2.69 11.23
CA LEU A 492 -16.91 3.71 11.47
C LEU A 492 -16.39 4.80 12.42
N ALA A 493 -15.76 4.40 13.53
CA ALA A 493 -15.16 5.33 14.46
C ALA A 493 -14.09 6.20 13.79
N GLN A 494 -13.23 5.60 12.97
CA GLN A 494 -12.22 6.31 12.18
C GLN A 494 -12.84 7.35 11.24
N ALA A 495 -13.97 7.02 10.60
CA ALA A 495 -14.69 7.92 9.71
C ALA A 495 -15.29 9.12 10.47
N LEU A 496 -15.87 8.87 11.64
CA LEU A 496 -16.40 9.91 12.51
C LEU A 496 -15.31 10.82 13.09
N LEU A 497 -14.07 10.34 13.17
CA LEU A 497 -12.88 11.13 13.53
C LEU A 497 -12.26 11.88 12.34
N GLU A 498 -12.81 11.72 11.14
CA GLU A 498 -12.26 12.28 9.88
C GLU A 498 -10.79 11.91 9.64
N ARG A 499 -10.34 10.77 10.17
CA ARG A 499 -8.98 10.29 10.00
C ARG A 499 -8.81 9.63 8.62
N PRO A 500 -7.64 9.78 7.98
CA PRO A 500 -7.40 9.21 6.66
C PRO A 500 -7.45 7.68 6.68
N PHE A 501 -7.95 7.08 5.59
CA PHE A 501 -8.13 5.63 5.40
C PHE A 501 -6.95 4.97 4.66
N GLY A 502 -5.87 5.72 4.38
CA GLY A 502 -4.81 5.33 3.44
C GLY A 502 -4.03 4.05 3.79
N ARG A 503 -4.28 3.43 4.96
CA ARG A 503 -3.70 2.14 5.34
C ARG A 503 -4.56 0.92 4.94
N PHE A 504 -5.78 1.11 4.45
CA PHE A 504 -6.64 0.00 3.96
C PHE A 504 -6.41 -0.34 2.49
N GLU A 505 -5.73 0.55 1.76
CA GLU A 505 -5.51 0.41 0.32
C GLU A 505 -4.25 -0.41 -0.04
N THR A 506 -3.37 -0.69 0.93
CA THR A 506 -2.04 -1.29 0.69
C THR A 506 -2.05 -2.79 0.39
N TYR A 507 -3.11 -3.52 0.78
CA TYR A 507 -3.14 -4.99 0.62
C TYR A 507 -4.16 -5.52 -0.41
N GLY A 508 -5.12 -4.71 -0.85
CA GLY A 508 -6.07 -5.07 -1.92
C GLY A 508 -5.49 -5.04 -3.34
N GLY A 509 -4.21 -4.64 -3.50
CA GLY A 509 -3.59 -4.37 -4.80
C GLY A 509 -2.96 -5.57 -5.51
N LYS A 510 -2.70 -6.68 -4.83
CA LYS A 510 -2.27 -7.92 -5.51
C LYS A 510 -3.50 -8.68 -5.99
N ARG A 511 -4.09 -8.18 -7.09
CA ARG A 511 -5.03 -8.95 -7.91
C ARG A 511 -4.38 -10.30 -8.25
N ARG A 512 -5.10 -11.39 -8.01
CA ARG A 512 -4.68 -12.76 -8.33
C ARG A 512 -4.31 -12.93 -9.81
#